data_AF-Q13L96-F1
#
_entry.id   AF-Q13L96-F1
#
_cell.length_a   1.000
_cell.length_b   1.000
_cell.length_c   1.000
_cell.angle_alpha   90.00
_cell.angle_beta   90.00
_cell.angle_gamma   90.00
#
_symmetry.space_group_name_H-M   'P 1'
#
loop_
_entity.id
_entity.type
_entity.pdbx_description
1 polymer ?
#
loop_
_entity_poly.entity_id
_entity_poly.type
_entity_poly.pdbx_seq_one_letter_code
_entity_poly.pdbx_strand_id
1 'polypeptide(L)'
;MSRNAGINTIYGRRYWALPLTEWVRLWAGLSLPLLLIQHAVSTRLAASLYGFEPNYERIVISLITSGTQGLQLALLAPGWLHGCLGLWLRMRHHAMVRRAKPVLTGMLVLMPLLSAAGFIRMKHAVMAASVGPLRPDPKLVANQPALDAWRHDISMLYLSLLLSAFVAGQLRNSLERRRLRKAAIGV
;
A
#
# COMPACT_ATOMS: atom_id res chain seq x y z
N MET A 1 16.28 41.11 -28.51
CA MET A 1 16.92 40.69 -27.25
C MET A 1 16.41 39.30 -26.89
N SER A 2 17.32 38.34 -26.84
CA SER A 2 17.12 36.88 -26.73
C SER A 2 16.33 36.44 -25.50
N ARG A 3 15.51 35.38 -25.66
CA ARG A 3 15.51 34.20 -24.76
C ARG A 3 14.63 33.06 -25.29
N ASN A 4 15.22 32.32 -26.23
CA ASN A 4 14.92 30.89 -26.41
C ASN A 4 15.25 30.17 -25.09
N ALA A 5 14.25 29.82 -24.29
CA ALA A 5 14.45 29.06 -23.05
C ALA A 5 13.41 27.93 -22.87
N GLY A 6 12.92 27.36 -23.97
CA GLY A 6 12.01 26.20 -23.94
C GLY A 6 12.69 24.85 -24.10
N ILE A 7 13.89 24.79 -24.70
CA ILE A 7 14.46 23.52 -25.21
C ILE A 7 15.74 23.10 -24.43
N ASN A 8 16.43 24.03 -23.76
CA ASN A 8 17.64 23.73 -22.98
C ASN A 8 17.36 23.15 -21.57
N THR A 9 16.11 23.11 -21.11
CA THR A 9 15.78 22.48 -19.82
C THR A 9 15.63 20.96 -19.91
N ILE A 10 15.52 20.42 -21.13
CA ILE A 10 15.38 18.98 -21.38
C ILE A 10 16.76 18.29 -21.42
N TYR A 11 17.82 19.01 -21.81
CA TYR A 11 19.18 18.45 -21.91
C TYR A 11 19.98 18.44 -20.59
N GLY A 12 19.49 19.07 -19.52
CA GLY A 12 20.21 19.21 -18.25
C GLY A 12 19.82 18.24 -17.13
N ARG A 13 18.78 17.41 -17.29
CA ARG A 13 18.36 16.47 -16.24
C ARG A 13 19.05 15.11 -16.41
N ARG A 14 20.35 15.11 -16.11
CA ARG A 14 21.23 13.95 -16.00
C ARG A 14 20.99 13.15 -14.70
N TYR A 15 19.73 12.92 -14.33
CA TYR A 15 19.39 12.03 -13.23
C TYR A 15 18.16 11.21 -13.60
N TRP A 16 18.41 10.01 -14.11
CA TRP A 16 17.46 8.88 -14.14
C TRP A 16 17.28 8.25 -12.74
N ALA A 17 17.58 8.99 -11.68
CA ALA A 17 17.31 8.60 -10.31
C ALA A 17 15.99 9.25 -9.92
N LEU A 18 14.91 8.46 -9.89
CA LEU A 18 13.69 8.88 -9.21
C LEU A 18 14.08 9.34 -7.79
N PRO A 19 13.64 10.53 -7.33
CA PRO A 19 13.90 10.95 -5.96
C PRO A 19 13.42 9.88 -5.00
N LEU A 20 14.10 9.69 -3.87
CA LEU A 20 13.78 8.64 -2.88
C LEU A 20 12.28 8.65 -2.50
N THR A 21 11.65 9.82 -2.47
CA THR A 21 10.21 9.98 -2.20
C THR A 21 9.31 9.34 -3.25
N GLU A 22 9.71 9.31 -4.52
CA GLU A 22 8.98 8.64 -5.59
C GLU A 22 9.16 7.12 -5.50
N TRP A 23 10.37 6.64 -5.19
CA TRP A 23 10.60 5.22 -4.92
C TRP A 23 9.76 4.70 -3.75
N VAL A 24 9.77 5.41 -2.62
CA VAL A 24 8.97 5.05 -1.44
C VAL A 24 7.47 5.07 -1.79
N ARG A 25 6.99 6.07 -2.53
CA ARG A 25 5.58 6.13 -2.95
C ARG A 25 5.18 4.97 -3.88
N LEU A 26 6.04 4.61 -4.83
CA LEU A 26 5.80 3.50 -5.75
C LEU A 26 5.79 2.17 -5.00
N TRP A 27 6.78 1.93 -4.15
CA TRP A 27 6.84 0.74 -3.32
C TRP A 27 5.62 0.63 -2.40
N ALA A 28 5.25 1.72 -1.72
CA ALA A 28 4.07 1.79 -0.88
C ALA A 28 2.78 1.59 -1.69
N GLY A 29 2.70 2.11 -2.92
CA GLY A 29 1.57 1.93 -3.81
C GLY A 29 1.42 0.49 -4.33
N LEU A 30 2.52 -0.21 -4.55
CA LEU A 30 2.53 -1.60 -5.02
C LEU A 30 2.32 -2.60 -3.87
N SER A 31 2.72 -2.26 -2.64
CA SER A 31 2.44 -3.09 -1.47
C SER A 31 1.00 -2.95 -0.98
N LEU A 32 0.36 -1.80 -1.21
CA LEU A 32 -1.01 -1.53 -0.80
C LEU A 32 -2.02 -2.62 -1.22
N PRO A 33 -2.10 -3.07 -2.50
CA PRO A 33 -3.03 -4.11 -2.90
C PRO A 33 -2.82 -5.44 -2.17
N LEU A 34 -1.57 -5.88 -1.98
CA LEU A 34 -1.27 -7.13 -1.25
C LEU A 34 -1.79 -7.06 0.19
N LEU A 35 -1.56 -5.91 0.83
CA LEU A 35 -2.00 -5.67 2.19
C LEU A 35 -3.54 -5.57 2.28
N LEU A 36 -4.19 -4.95 1.28
CA LEU A 36 -5.64 -4.87 1.18
C LEU A 36 -6.30 -6.22 0.90
N ILE A 37 -5.68 -7.10 0.10
CA ILE A 37 -6.18 -8.47 -0.13
C ILE A 37 -6.26 -9.21 1.20
N GLN A 38 -5.18 -9.19 2.00
CA GLN A 38 -5.18 -9.80 3.32
C GLN A 38 -6.31 -9.25 4.19
N HIS A 39 -6.48 -7.93 4.23
CA HIS A 39 -7.51 -7.29 5.04
C HIS A 39 -8.93 -7.63 4.58
N ALA A 40 -9.21 -7.49 3.28
CA ALA A 40 -10.53 -7.71 2.69
C ALA A 40 -10.97 -9.17 2.80
N VAL A 41 -10.05 -10.13 2.61
CA VAL A 41 -10.36 -11.55 2.78
C VAL A 41 -10.66 -11.88 4.23
N SER A 42 -9.87 -11.37 5.17
CA SER A 42 -10.03 -11.61 6.61
C SER A 42 -11.30 -11.01 7.21
N THR A 43 -11.89 -10.01 6.56
CA THR A 43 -13.01 -9.24 7.11
C THR A 43 -14.25 -9.38 6.24
N ARG A 44 -14.26 -8.72 5.08
CA ARG A 44 -15.42 -8.62 4.20
C ARG A 44 -15.77 -9.95 3.52
N LEU A 45 -14.77 -10.68 3.02
CA LEU A 45 -15.00 -11.97 2.38
C LEU A 45 -15.43 -13.01 3.41
N ALA A 46 -14.73 -13.07 4.56
CA ALA A 46 -15.11 -13.91 5.69
C ALA A 46 -16.57 -13.69 6.11
N ALA A 47 -17.00 -12.44 6.22
CA ALA A 47 -18.38 -12.11 6.57
C ALA A 47 -19.39 -12.52 5.49
N SER A 48 -19.13 -12.16 4.23
CA SER A 48 -20.08 -12.37 3.13
C SER A 48 -20.22 -13.82 2.69
N LEU A 49 -19.13 -14.61 2.65
CA LEU A 49 -19.17 -15.99 2.17
C LEU A 49 -19.41 -17.01 3.27
N TYR A 50 -18.96 -16.74 4.51
CA TYR A 50 -18.98 -17.72 5.59
C TYR A 50 -19.81 -17.28 6.81
N GLY A 51 -20.52 -16.15 6.72
CA GLY A 51 -21.42 -15.66 7.76
C GLY A 51 -20.70 -15.35 9.07
N PHE A 52 -19.45 -14.87 8.97
CA PHE A 52 -18.72 -14.30 10.10
C PHE A 52 -19.27 -12.90 10.38
N GLU A 53 -20.07 -12.76 11.44
CA GLU A 53 -20.59 -11.46 11.87
C GLU A 53 -19.50 -10.68 12.60
N PRO A 54 -18.89 -9.65 11.97
CA PRO A 54 -17.79 -8.93 12.58
C PRO A 54 -18.34 -8.03 13.68
N ASN A 55 -18.11 -8.40 14.93
CA ASN A 55 -18.27 -7.49 16.05
C ASN A 55 -16.88 -7.03 16.54
N TYR A 56 -16.83 -5.89 17.23
CA TYR A 56 -15.58 -5.29 17.69
C TYR A 56 -14.71 -6.28 18.48
N GLU A 57 -15.31 -7.02 19.42
CA GLU A 57 -14.61 -7.99 20.26
C GLU A 57 -14.06 -9.18 19.46
N ARG A 58 -14.86 -9.79 18.57
CA ARG A 58 -14.47 -10.92 17.71
C ARG A 58 -13.35 -10.53 16.76
N ILE A 59 -13.38 -9.31 16.22
CA ILE A 59 -12.28 -8.79 15.40
C ILE A 59 -11.01 -8.73 16.25
N VAL A 60 -11.05 -8.10 17.43
CA VAL A 60 -9.86 -7.98 18.29
C VAL A 60 -9.35 -9.35 18.75
N ILE A 61 -10.24 -10.27 19.13
CA ILE A 61 -9.90 -11.66 19.46
C ILE A 61 -9.22 -12.33 18.28
N SER A 62 -9.84 -12.28 17.09
CA SER A 62 -9.29 -12.86 15.86
C SER A 62 -7.89 -12.32 15.56
N LEU A 63 -7.69 -11.00 15.72
CA LEU A 63 -6.39 -10.36 15.57
C LEU A 63 -5.36 -10.91 16.55
N ILE A 64 -5.71 -11.01 17.83
CA ILE A 64 -4.83 -11.54 18.88
C ILE A 64 -4.47 -13.00 18.59
N THR A 65 -5.46 -13.84 18.30
CA THR A 65 -5.29 -15.29 18.16
C THR A 65 -4.63 -15.69 16.84
N SER A 66 -4.85 -14.92 15.76
CA SER A 66 -4.23 -15.19 14.45
C SER A 66 -2.80 -14.67 14.34
N GLY A 67 -2.34 -13.84 15.27
CA GLY A 67 -1.03 -13.18 15.20
C GLY A 67 -0.92 -12.12 14.09
N THR A 68 -1.99 -11.81 13.35
CA THR A 68 -1.95 -10.84 12.23
C THR A 68 -2.00 -9.38 12.66
N GLN A 69 -1.81 -9.11 13.95
CA GLN A 69 -1.80 -7.75 14.52
C GLN A 69 -0.68 -6.90 13.92
N GLY A 70 0.50 -7.49 13.77
CA GLY A 70 1.64 -6.84 13.14
C GLY A 70 1.36 -6.49 11.68
N LEU A 71 0.65 -7.36 10.96
CA LEU A 71 0.22 -7.13 9.58
C LEU A 71 -0.78 -5.97 9.48
N GLN A 72 -1.74 -5.84 10.39
CA GLN A 72 -2.66 -4.69 10.39
C GLN A 72 -1.98 -3.35 10.71
N LEU A 73 -1.02 -3.34 11.63
CA LEU A 73 -0.20 -2.16 11.86
C LEU A 73 0.71 -1.89 10.65
N ALA A 74 1.23 -2.93 10.02
CA ALA A 74 2.01 -2.84 8.79
C ALA A 74 1.17 -2.44 7.56
N LEU A 75 -0.16 -2.56 7.58
CA LEU A 75 -1.07 -1.98 6.58
C LEU A 75 -1.06 -0.44 6.65
N LEU A 76 -1.03 0.07 7.88
CA LEU A 76 -1.20 1.49 8.15
C LEU A 76 -0.02 2.31 7.60
N ALA A 77 1.21 1.83 7.79
CA ALA A 77 2.39 2.59 7.40
C ALA A 77 2.51 2.81 5.87
N PRO A 78 2.46 1.79 4.99
CA PRO A 78 2.55 1.98 3.54
C PRO A 78 1.33 2.72 3.00
N GLY A 79 0.11 2.44 3.48
CA GLY A 79 -1.08 3.14 3.03
C GLY A 79 -1.06 4.63 3.37
N TRP A 80 -0.68 4.96 4.60
CA TRP A 80 -0.52 6.33 5.06
C TRP A 80 0.60 7.05 4.30
N LEU A 81 1.76 6.42 4.17
CA LEU A 81 2.88 6.98 3.40
C LEU A 81 2.50 7.23 1.93
N HIS A 82 1.84 6.27 1.28
CA HIS A 82 1.37 6.42 -0.10
C HIS A 82 0.40 7.60 -0.24
N GLY A 83 -0.59 7.69 0.65
CA GLY A 83 -1.58 8.76 0.66
C GLY A 83 -0.95 10.14 0.89
N CYS A 84 -0.14 10.28 1.94
CA CYS A 84 0.52 11.55 2.28
C CYS A 84 1.53 11.98 1.21
N LEU A 85 2.37 11.07 0.69
CA LEU A 85 3.33 11.40 -0.37
C LEU A 85 2.63 11.73 -1.68
N GLY A 86 1.56 11.01 -2.04
CA GLY A 86 0.76 11.29 -3.22
C GLY A 86 0.09 12.67 -3.17
N LEU A 87 -0.47 13.01 -2.01
CA LEU A 87 -1.09 14.30 -1.75
C LEU A 87 -0.06 15.44 -1.77
N TRP A 88 1.08 15.25 -1.10
CA TRP A 88 2.18 16.21 -1.09
C TRP A 88 2.72 16.49 -2.49
N LEU A 89 3.03 15.45 -3.27
CA LEU A 89 3.57 15.61 -4.63
C LEU A 89 2.59 16.34 -5.56
N ARG A 90 1.27 16.14 -5.37
CA ARG A 90 0.23 16.85 -6.12
C ARG A 90 0.14 18.32 -5.72
N MET A 91 0.18 18.62 -4.42
CA MET A 91 -0.14 19.97 -3.92
C MET A 91 1.07 20.85 -3.57
N ARG A 92 2.31 20.33 -3.63
CA ARG A 92 3.54 21.08 -3.30
C ARG A 92 3.75 22.35 -4.12
N HIS A 93 3.05 22.49 -5.25
CA HIS A 93 3.09 23.68 -6.11
C HIS A 93 2.34 24.87 -5.50
N HIS A 94 1.42 24.64 -4.54
CA HIS A 94 0.68 25.70 -3.86
C HIS A 94 1.47 26.27 -2.67
N ALA A 95 1.57 27.61 -2.62
CA ALA A 95 2.33 28.31 -1.58
C ALA A 95 1.80 28.06 -0.15
N MET A 96 0.49 27.91 0.02
CA MET A 96 -0.13 27.59 1.32
C MET A 96 0.31 26.22 1.84
N VAL A 97 0.34 25.21 0.97
CA VAL A 97 0.72 23.84 1.33
C VAL A 97 2.20 23.76 1.71
N ARG A 98 3.06 24.55 1.04
CA ARG A 98 4.47 24.69 1.43
C ARG A 98 4.65 25.33 2.81
N ARG A 99 3.82 26.32 3.17
CA ARG A 99 3.84 26.92 4.52
C ARG A 99 3.34 25.95 5.59
N ALA A 100 2.37 25.10 5.25
CA ALA A 100 1.85 24.06 6.14
C ALA A 100 2.75 22.80 6.25
N LYS A 101 3.89 22.76 5.54
CA LYS A 101 4.83 21.62 5.56
C LYS A 101 5.17 21.08 6.96
N PRO A 102 5.54 21.89 7.98
CA PRO A 102 5.86 21.35 9.29
C PRO A 102 4.66 20.65 9.96
N VAL A 103 3.46 21.19 9.78
CA VAL A 103 2.21 20.59 10.30
C VAL A 103 1.92 19.26 9.59
N LEU A 104 2.05 19.22 8.26
CA LEU A 104 1.85 18.00 7.47
C LEU A 104 2.87 16.91 7.84
N THR A 105 4.13 17.28 8.09
CA THR A 105 5.15 16.35 8.59
C THR A 105 4.83 15.87 10.00
N GLY A 106 4.34 16.75 10.87
CA GLY A 106 3.85 16.37 12.21
C GLY A 106 2.73 15.34 12.12
N MET A 107 1.70 15.59 11.29
CA MET A 107 0.60 14.63 11.07
C MET A 107 1.09 13.32 10.45
N LEU A 108 2.07 13.37 9.55
CA LEU A 108 2.66 12.18 8.91
C LEU A 108 3.18 11.20 9.95
N VAL A 109 3.79 11.69 11.03
CA VAL A 109 4.41 10.86 12.08
C VAL A 109 3.45 10.60 13.25
N LEU A 110 2.74 11.63 13.71
CA LEU A 110 1.88 11.53 14.90
C LEU A 110 0.66 10.65 14.68
N MET A 111 0.02 10.70 13.51
CA MET A 111 -1.19 9.89 13.26
C MET A 111 -0.92 8.38 13.36
N PRO A 112 0.13 7.82 12.73
CA PRO A 112 0.50 6.42 12.91
C PRO A 112 0.81 6.05 14.36
N LEU A 113 1.51 6.92 15.10
CA LEU A 113 1.85 6.67 16.50
C LEU A 113 0.61 6.65 17.39
N LEU A 114 -0.30 7.61 17.22
CA LEU A 114 -1.57 7.66 17.95
C LEU A 114 -2.46 6.46 17.61
N SER A 115 -2.51 6.06 16.33
CA SER A 115 -3.23 4.86 15.90
C SER A 115 -2.65 3.59 16.54
N ALA A 116 -1.31 3.46 16.59
CA ALA A 116 -0.65 2.33 17.22
C ALA A 116 -0.90 2.30 18.74
N ALA A 117 -0.83 3.46 19.42
CA ALA A 117 -1.16 3.57 20.83
C ALA A 117 -2.63 3.19 21.11
N GLY A 118 -3.57 3.66 20.28
CA GLY A 118 -4.98 3.28 20.34
C GLY A 118 -5.18 1.77 20.18
N PHE A 119 -4.48 1.16 19.23
CA PHE A 119 -4.52 -0.29 19.00
C PHE A 119 -4.02 -1.10 20.22
N ILE A 120 -2.92 -0.67 20.84
CA ILE A 120 -2.39 -1.30 22.06
C ILE A 120 -3.39 -1.19 23.20
N ARG A 121 -3.99 -0.01 23.41
CA ARG A 121 -5.03 0.20 24.44
C ARG A 121 -6.25 -0.69 24.21
N MET A 122 -6.69 -0.81 22.95
CA MET A 122 -7.78 -1.71 22.57
C MET A 122 -7.46 -3.16 22.91
N LYS A 123 -6.26 -3.66 22.58
CA LYS A 123 -5.84 -5.02 22.94
C LYS A 123 -5.92 -5.25 24.45
N HIS A 124 -5.36 -4.33 25.24
CA HIS A 124 -5.36 -4.45 26.70
C HIS A 124 -6.79 -4.43 27.26
N ALA A 125 -7.67 -3.59 26.74
CA ALA A 125 -9.07 -3.53 27.17
C ALA A 125 -9.81 -4.85 26.93
N VAL A 126 -9.65 -5.46 25.76
CA VAL A 126 -10.28 -6.76 25.45
C VAL A 126 -9.69 -7.88 26.29
N MET A 127 -8.36 -7.91 26.46
CA MET A 127 -7.71 -8.89 27.34
C MET A 127 -8.18 -8.79 28.80
N ALA A 128 -8.39 -7.56 29.30
CA ALA A 128 -8.87 -7.34 30.67
C ALA A 128 -10.36 -7.70 30.87
N ALA A 129 -11.18 -7.52 29.83
CA ALA A 129 -12.61 -7.83 29.87
C ALA A 129 -12.91 -9.33 29.65
N SER A 130 -11.96 -10.09 29.10
CA SER A 130 -12.17 -11.50 28.75
C SER A 130 -12.06 -12.40 29.99
N VAL A 131 -13.13 -13.14 30.30
CA VAL A 131 -13.12 -14.16 31.36
C VAL A 131 -12.71 -15.50 30.74
N GLY A 132 -11.39 -15.75 30.69
CA GLY A 132 -10.81 -17.01 30.18
C GLY A 132 -9.98 -16.84 28.89
N PRO A 133 -9.48 -17.95 28.30
CA PRO A 133 -8.67 -17.89 27.09
C PRO A 133 -9.50 -17.34 25.93
N LEU A 134 -8.92 -16.41 25.17
CA LEU A 134 -9.54 -15.83 23.98
C LEU A 134 -9.83 -16.94 22.97
N ARG A 135 -11.11 -17.16 22.64
CA ARG A 135 -11.51 -18.19 21.68
C ARG A 135 -11.85 -17.56 20.34
N PRO A 136 -11.14 -17.91 19.26
CA PRO A 136 -11.50 -17.45 17.92
C PRO A 136 -12.87 -18.01 17.52
N ASP A 137 -13.56 -17.28 16.63
CA ASP A 137 -14.86 -17.70 16.14
C ASP A 137 -14.75 -19.06 15.43
N PRO A 138 -15.55 -20.08 15.82
CA PRO A 138 -15.47 -21.40 15.23
C PRO A 138 -15.73 -21.40 13.72
N LYS A 139 -16.56 -20.48 13.20
CA LYS A 139 -16.78 -20.34 11.75
C LYS A 139 -15.52 -19.87 11.03
N LEU A 140 -14.77 -18.96 11.65
CA LEU A 140 -13.52 -18.46 11.08
C LEU A 140 -12.48 -19.57 11.04
N VAL A 141 -12.34 -20.33 12.14
CA VAL A 141 -11.41 -21.46 12.23
C VAL A 141 -11.77 -22.56 11.22
N ALA A 142 -13.05 -22.91 11.11
CA ALA A 142 -13.51 -23.95 10.18
C ALA A 142 -13.24 -23.59 8.71
N ASN A 143 -13.34 -22.30 8.35
CA ASN A 143 -13.16 -21.83 6.98
C ASN A 143 -11.76 -21.23 6.72
N GLN A 144 -10.83 -21.35 7.68
CA GLN A 144 -9.49 -20.81 7.57
C GLN A 144 -8.74 -21.29 6.30
N PRO A 145 -8.76 -22.60 5.94
CA PRO A 145 -8.07 -23.06 4.72
C PRO A 145 -8.65 -22.43 3.45
N ALA A 146 -9.96 -22.23 3.41
CA ALA A 146 -10.63 -21.61 2.26
C ALA A 146 -10.27 -20.11 2.16
N LEU A 147 -10.21 -19.40 3.29
CA LEU A 147 -9.77 -18.00 3.33
C LEU A 147 -8.30 -17.86 2.88
N ASP A 148 -7.45 -18.81 3.25
CA ASP A 148 -6.05 -18.83 2.83
C ASP A 148 -5.88 -19.11 1.33
N ALA A 149 -6.71 -19.99 0.76
CA ALA A 149 -6.77 -20.20 -0.69
C ALA A 149 -7.17 -18.91 -1.42
N TRP A 150 -8.23 -18.23 -0.97
CA TRP A 150 -8.65 -16.94 -1.54
C TRP A 150 -7.54 -15.88 -1.49
N ARG A 151 -6.83 -15.77 -0.35
CA ARG A 151 -5.69 -14.85 -0.22
C ARG A 151 -4.60 -15.19 -1.23
N HIS A 152 -4.26 -16.46 -1.36
CA HIS A 152 -3.23 -16.93 -2.29
C HIS A 152 -3.61 -16.64 -3.74
N ASP A 153 -4.81 -17.04 -4.17
CA ASP A 153 -5.26 -16.93 -5.55
C ASP A 153 -5.35 -15.46 -6.00
N ILE A 154 -5.95 -14.60 -5.16
CA ILE A 154 -6.05 -13.17 -5.48
C ILE A 154 -4.66 -12.52 -5.51
N SER A 155 -3.77 -12.91 -4.60
CA SER A 155 -2.38 -12.40 -4.59
C SER A 155 -1.60 -12.84 -5.82
N MET A 156 -1.73 -14.11 -6.23
CA MET A 156 -1.10 -14.66 -7.42
C MET A 156 -1.62 -13.98 -8.69
N LEU A 157 -2.93 -13.75 -8.78
CA LEU A 157 -3.53 -12.99 -9.87
C LEU A 157 -2.93 -11.58 -9.94
N TYR A 158 -2.88 -10.86 -8.82
CA TYR A 158 -2.30 -9.52 -8.75
C TYR A 158 -0.83 -9.50 -9.19
N LEU A 159 0.00 -10.42 -8.67
CA LEU A 159 1.41 -10.51 -9.03
C LEU A 159 1.60 -10.87 -10.51
N SER A 160 0.75 -11.74 -11.06
CA SER A 160 0.77 -12.11 -12.48
C SER A 160 0.40 -10.91 -13.36
N LEU A 161 -0.59 -10.11 -12.97
CA LEU A 161 -0.95 -8.88 -13.66
C LEU A 161 0.20 -7.87 -13.63
N LEU A 162 0.85 -7.67 -12.48
CA LEU A 162 2.03 -6.81 -12.38
C LEU A 162 3.18 -7.28 -13.28
N LEU A 163 3.48 -8.57 -13.26
CA LEU A 163 4.56 -9.15 -14.07
C LEU A 163 4.26 -9.01 -15.56
N SER A 164 3.02 -9.32 -15.98
CA SER A 164 2.60 -9.20 -17.38
C SER A 164 2.70 -7.76 -17.89
N ALA A 165 2.26 -6.77 -17.08
CA ALA A 165 2.36 -5.36 -17.42
C ALA A 165 3.83 -4.91 -17.54
N PHE A 166 4.69 -5.39 -16.65
CA PHE A 166 6.13 -5.10 -16.69
C PHE A 166 6.78 -5.68 -17.95
N VAL A 167 6.51 -6.96 -18.26
CA VAL A 167 7.04 -7.65 -19.45
C VAL A 167 6.55 -6.97 -20.72
N ALA A 168 5.25 -6.65 -20.82
CA ALA A 168 4.69 -5.92 -21.95
C ALA A 168 5.35 -4.55 -22.15
N GLY A 169 5.60 -3.81 -21.05
CA GLY A 169 6.30 -2.53 -21.09
C GLY A 169 7.74 -2.64 -21.61
N GLN A 170 8.48 -3.66 -21.14
CA GLN A 170 9.85 -3.89 -21.58
C GLN A 170 9.94 -4.35 -23.05
N LEU A 171 9.01 -5.20 -23.49
CA LEU A 171 8.90 -5.60 -24.89
C LEU A 171 8.63 -4.38 -25.78
N ARG A 172 7.68 -3.51 -25.40
CA ARG A 172 7.38 -2.28 -26.15
C ARG A 172 8.60 -1.36 -26.26
N ASN A 173 9.28 -1.10 -25.14
CA ASN A 173 10.47 -0.25 -25.10
C ASN A 173 11.64 -0.84 -25.91
N SER A 174 11.81 -2.17 -25.91
CA SER A 174 12.81 -2.86 -26.73
C SER A 174 12.50 -2.74 -28.22
N LEU A 175 11.24 -2.91 -28.62
CA LEU A 175 10.79 -2.76 -30.01
C LEU A 175 10.95 -1.32 -30.51
N GLU A 176 10.60 -0.31 -29.70
CA GLU A 176 10.80 1.10 -30.00
C GLU A 176 12.29 1.43 -30.20
N ARG A 177 13.17 0.95 -29.30
CA ARG A 177 14.62 1.12 -29.46
C ARG A 177 15.17 0.46 -30.72
N ARG A 178 14.68 -0.74 -31.06
CA ARG A 178 15.07 -1.44 -32.30
C ARG A 178 14.62 -0.69 -33.55
N ARG A 179 13.40 -0.11 -33.56
CA ARG A 179 12.89 0.72 -34.66
C ARG A 179 13.74 1.98 -34.84
N LEU A 180 14.04 2.70 -33.76
CA LEU A 180 14.89 3.90 -33.80
C LEU A 180 16.31 3.60 -34.27
N ARG A 181 16.91 2.49 -33.83
CA ARG A 181 18.22 2.03 -34.32
C ARG A 181 18.19 1.70 -35.82
N LYS A 182 17.18 0.97 -36.30
CA LYS A 182 17.04 0.68 -37.74
C LYS A 182 16.89 1.96 -38.58
N ALA A 183 16.12 2.93 -38.11
CA ALA A 183 15.98 4.23 -38.78
C ALA A 183 17.30 5.04 -38.83
N ALA A 184 18.16 4.89 -37.82
CA ALA A 184 19.45 5.57 -37.75
C ALA A 184 20.57 4.93 -38.61
N ILE A 185 20.41 3.66 -39.00
CA ILE A 185 21.38 2.91 -39.83
C ILE A 185 20.92 2.85 -41.31
N GLY A 186 19.66 3.20 -41.59
CA GLY A 186 19.06 3.22 -42.92
C GLY A 186 19.13 4.56 -43.65
N VAL A 187 20.02 5.46 -43.22
CA VAL A 187 20.47 6.67 -43.92
C VAL A 187 21.95 6.51 -44.17
#